data_AF-A0AAW8F588-F1
#
_entry.id   AF-A0AAW8F588-F1
#
_cell.length_a   1.000
_cell.length_b   1.000
_cell.length_c   1.000
_cell.angle_alpha   90.00
_cell.angle_beta   90.00
_cell.angle_gamma   90.00
#
_symmetry.space_group_name_H-M   'P 1'
#
loop_
_entity.id
_entity.type
_entity.pdbx_description
1 polymer ?
#
loop_
_entity_poly.entity_id
_entity_poly.type
_entity_poly.pdbx_seq_one_letter_code
_entity_poly.pdbx_strand_id
1 'polypeptide(L)'
;MVPDAEWVRIRRSLRFGQIFEGTVVKVPRPGVIGIFVDIGLTVGGFVDAALLPDRSEDWPAEGTVGEFEIWCADSRQQIRLKPADSRYLRGDFADYVERFRPGWPSDVGRPVRDPGPQPGAMPDRR
;
A
#
# COMPACT_ATOMS: atom_id res chain seq x y z
N MET A 1 15.80 7.81 6.87
CA MET A 1 14.98 8.91 6.35
C MET A 1 15.59 9.30 5.01
N VAL A 2 14.81 9.25 3.92
CA VAL A 2 15.31 9.54 2.57
C VAL A 2 15.25 11.06 2.35
N PRO A 3 16.24 11.69 1.69
CA PRO A 3 16.16 13.11 1.38
C PRO A 3 14.91 13.44 0.56
N ASP A 4 14.26 14.58 0.83
CA ASP A 4 13.03 14.98 0.13
C ASP A 4 13.18 15.01 -1.40
N ALA A 5 14.35 15.44 -1.88
CA ALA A 5 14.65 15.45 -3.32
C ALA A 5 14.70 14.03 -3.93
N GLU A 6 15.20 13.05 -3.18
CA GLU A 6 15.24 11.65 -3.61
C GLU A 6 13.83 11.04 -3.55
N TRP A 7 13.06 11.33 -2.50
CA TRP A 7 11.65 10.94 -2.42
C TRP A 7 10.83 11.45 -3.61
N VAL A 8 10.97 12.74 -3.95
CA VAL A 8 10.27 13.34 -5.10
C VAL A 8 10.65 12.64 -6.41
N ARG A 9 11.91 12.22 -6.56
CA ARG A 9 12.36 11.47 -7.76
C ARG A 9 11.74 10.08 -7.81
N ILE A 10 11.81 9.32 -6.72
CA ILE A 10 11.20 7.98 -6.62
C ILE A 10 9.71 8.09 -6.92
N ARG A 11 8.99 8.99 -6.25
CA ARG A 11 7.54 9.13 -6.44
C ARG A 11 7.16 9.51 -7.87
N ARG A 12 7.95 10.34 -8.57
CA ARG A 12 7.70 10.69 -9.97
C ARG A 12 7.88 9.52 -10.95
N SER A 13 8.68 8.52 -10.60
CA SER A 13 8.86 7.33 -11.45
C SER A 13 7.76 6.29 -11.22
N LEU A 14 7.16 6.24 -10.02
CA LEU A 14 6.09 5.28 -9.71
C LEU A 14 4.82 5.52 -10.53
N ARG A 15 4.15 4.42 -10.87
CA ARG A 15 2.81 4.41 -11.48
C ARG A 15 1.85 3.59 -10.64
N PHE A 16 0.59 4.03 -10.52
CA PHE A 16 -0.44 3.19 -9.93
C PHE A 16 -0.61 1.91 -10.74
N GLY A 17 -0.88 0.78 -10.09
CA GLY A 17 -1.00 -0.50 -10.78
C GLY A 17 0.32 -1.10 -11.26
N GLN A 18 1.46 -0.40 -11.06
CA GLN A 18 2.76 -0.97 -11.33
C GLN A 18 3.02 -2.13 -10.35
N ILE A 19 3.44 -3.27 -10.87
CA ILE A 19 3.76 -4.45 -10.08
C ILE A 19 5.27 -4.51 -9.85
N PHE A 20 5.66 -4.80 -8.62
CA PHE A 20 7.01 -5.12 -8.22
C PHE A 20 7.04 -6.51 -7.61
N GLU A 21 8.06 -7.29 -7.92
CA GLU A 21 8.45 -8.40 -7.05
C GLU A 21 9.00 -7.80 -5.75
N GLY A 22 8.55 -8.34 -4.62
CA GLY A 22 9.00 -7.89 -3.31
C GLY A 22 9.10 -9.02 -2.31
N THR A 23 9.88 -8.78 -1.25
CA THR A 23 10.05 -9.71 -0.13
C THR A 23 9.49 -9.10 1.13
N VAL A 24 8.66 -9.83 1.85
CA VAL A 24 8.14 -9.41 3.15
C VAL A 24 9.28 -9.40 4.16
N VAL A 25 9.68 -8.22 4.62
CA VAL A 25 10.81 -8.06 5.54
C VAL A 25 10.37 -7.92 6.98
N LYS A 26 9.10 -7.58 7.22
CA LYS A 26 8.58 -7.45 8.59
C LYS A 26 7.06 -7.58 8.66
N VAL A 27 6.56 -8.31 9.67
CA VAL A 27 5.12 -8.40 10.00
C VAL A 27 4.91 -7.93 11.44
N PRO A 28 4.98 -6.61 11.70
CA PRO A 28 4.81 -6.11 13.05
C PRO A 28 3.33 -6.14 13.43
N ARG A 29 3.01 -6.67 14.63
CA ARG A 29 1.64 -6.78 15.17
C ARG A 29 0.63 -7.30 14.13
N PRO A 30 0.72 -8.59 13.74
CA PRO A 30 -0.20 -9.21 12.79
C PRO A 30 -1.67 -8.95 13.17
N GLY A 31 -2.51 -8.68 12.18
CA GLY A 31 -3.92 -8.32 12.37
C GLY A 31 -4.19 -6.85 12.74
N VAL A 32 -3.15 -6.02 12.99
CA VAL A 32 -3.36 -4.64 13.46
C VAL A 32 -2.87 -3.57 12.48
N ILE A 33 -1.63 -3.67 11.99
CA ILE A 33 -1.01 -2.55 11.24
C ILE A 33 -0.72 -2.87 9.79
N GLY A 34 -0.19 -4.05 9.47
CA GLY A 34 0.16 -4.44 8.10
C GLY A 34 1.57 -5.03 8.01
N ILE A 35 2.10 -5.10 6.80
CA ILE A 35 3.40 -5.72 6.51
C ILE A 35 4.33 -4.78 5.74
N PHE A 36 5.63 -4.90 6.01
CA PHE A 36 6.67 -4.19 5.29
C PHE A 36 7.26 -5.11 4.22
N VAL A 37 7.47 -4.55 3.03
CA VAL A 37 7.94 -5.28 1.86
C VAL A 37 9.13 -4.52 1.29
N ASP A 38 10.24 -5.22 1.08
CA ASP A 38 11.34 -4.71 0.26
C ASP A 38 11.00 -4.95 -1.21
N ILE A 39 11.03 -3.89 -2.01
CA ILE A 39 10.76 -3.89 -3.46
C ILE A 39 11.98 -3.41 -4.28
N GLY A 40 13.17 -3.41 -3.67
CA GLY A 40 14.41 -3.02 -4.34
C GLY A 40 14.58 -1.51 -4.57
N LEU A 41 13.76 -0.68 -3.92
CA LEU A 41 13.88 0.78 -3.90
C LEU A 41 14.47 1.26 -2.57
N THR A 42 15.06 2.46 -2.54
CA THR A 42 15.57 3.07 -1.29
C THR A 42 14.48 3.22 -0.22
N VAL A 43 13.21 3.33 -0.64
CA VAL A 43 12.04 3.38 0.24
C VAL A 43 11.32 2.04 0.15
N GLY A 44 11.22 1.34 1.27
CA GLY A 44 10.44 0.11 1.38
C GLY A 44 8.94 0.34 1.19
N GLY A 45 8.27 -0.70 0.72
CA GLY A 45 6.82 -0.75 0.59
C GLY A 45 6.12 -1.16 1.88
N PHE A 46 4.85 -0.81 1.98
CA PHE A 46 3.98 -1.16 3.10
C PHE A 46 2.60 -1.55 2.62
N VAL A 47 2.15 -2.75 2.98
CA VAL A 47 0.77 -3.19 2.78
C VAL A 47 0.00 -2.97 4.07
N ASP A 48 -1.10 -2.22 3.98
CA ASP A 48 -1.95 -1.93 5.14
C ASP A 48 -2.75 -3.18 5.57
N ALA A 49 -2.92 -3.38 6.88
CA ALA A 49 -3.75 -4.47 7.41
C ALA A 49 -5.16 -4.47 6.81
N ALA A 50 -5.70 -3.29 6.49
CA ALA A 50 -7.02 -3.16 5.87
C ALA A 50 -7.11 -3.75 4.45
N LEU A 51 -5.99 -4.15 3.83
CA LEU A 51 -5.96 -4.84 2.53
C LEU A 51 -5.71 -6.35 2.65
N LEU A 52 -5.28 -6.82 3.81
CA LEU A 52 -4.90 -8.21 4.08
C LEU A 52 -6.09 -9.02 4.61
N PRO A 53 -6.02 -10.37 4.62
CA PRO A 53 -7.05 -11.21 5.22
C PRO A 53 -7.35 -10.84 6.68
N ASP A 54 -8.58 -11.02 7.14
CA ASP A 54 -8.96 -10.73 8.53
C ASP A 54 -8.19 -11.58 9.53
N ARG A 55 -7.87 -12.82 9.13
CA ARG A 55 -7.05 -13.75 9.91
C ARG A 55 -5.59 -13.51 9.63
N SER A 56 -4.85 -13.18 10.69
CA SER A 56 -3.44 -12.82 10.58
C SER A 56 -2.54 -14.00 10.22
N GLU A 57 -3.01 -15.23 10.42
CA GLU A 57 -2.33 -16.46 10.03
C GLU A 57 -2.29 -16.63 8.51
N ASP A 58 -3.22 -16.00 7.79
CA ASP A 58 -3.30 -16.02 6.33
C ASP A 58 -2.48 -14.89 5.69
N TRP A 59 -1.80 -14.07 6.49
CA TRP A 59 -0.93 -13.01 5.99
C TRP A 59 0.36 -13.60 5.40
N PRO A 60 0.98 -12.93 4.41
CA PRO A 60 2.35 -13.23 4.01
C PRO A 60 3.31 -13.19 5.20
N ALA A 61 4.03 -14.28 5.45
CA ALA A 61 5.05 -14.36 6.50
C ALA A 61 6.34 -13.62 6.10
N GLU A 62 7.18 -13.28 7.08
CA GLU A 62 8.52 -12.74 6.80
C GLU A 62 9.32 -13.71 5.92
N GLY A 63 10.04 -13.18 4.94
CA GLY A 63 10.74 -13.93 3.89
C GLY A 63 9.88 -14.35 2.70
N THR A 64 8.55 -14.15 2.75
CA THR A 64 7.68 -14.46 1.59
C THR A 64 8.02 -13.54 0.43
N VAL A 65 8.31 -14.14 -0.73
CA VAL A 65 8.48 -13.42 -2.00
C VAL A 65 7.14 -13.44 -2.74
N GLY A 66 6.74 -12.30 -3.29
CA GLY A 66 5.50 -12.19 -4.05
C GLY A 66 5.43 -10.91 -4.88
N GLU A 67 4.37 -10.82 -5.68
CA GLU A 67 4.08 -9.64 -6.49
C GLU A 67 3.21 -8.64 -5.72
N PHE A 68 3.61 -7.38 -5.76
CA PHE A 68 2.95 -6.28 -5.06
C PHE A 68 2.70 -5.12 -6.01
N GLU A 69 1.45 -4.68 -6.05
CA GLU A 69 0.97 -3.57 -6.84
C GLU A 69 1.11 -2.25 -6.08
N ILE A 70 1.58 -1.20 -6.75
CA ILE A 70 1.58 0.16 -6.22
C ILE A 70 0.14 0.65 -6.04
N TRP A 71 -0.24 0.81 -4.78
CA TRP A 71 -1.58 1.21 -4.35
C TRP A 71 -1.71 2.73 -4.13
N CYS A 72 -0.69 3.36 -3.53
CA CYS A 72 -0.48 4.81 -3.49
C CYS A 72 0.89 5.16 -2.90
N ALA A 73 1.29 6.44 -2.96
CA ALA A 73 2.45 6.95 -2.24
C ALA A 73 2.04 8.25 -1.54
N ASP A 74 2.30 8.34 -0.23
CA ASP A 74 1.85 9.47 0.58
C ASP A 74 2.97 10.51 0.83
N SER A 75 2.58 11.67 1.35
CA SER A 75 3.51 12.74 1.71
C SER A 75 4.46 12.39 2.87
N ARG A 76 4.25 11.27 3.57
CA ARG A 76 5.12 10.79 4.65
C ARG A 76 6.27 9.91 4.16
N GLN A 77 6.55 9.94 2.84
CA GLN A 77 7.59 9.14 2.20
C GLN A 77 7.36 7.63 2.33
N GLN A 78 6.10 7.18 2.26
CA GLN A 78 5.76 5.77 2.31
C GLN A 78 5.10 5.32 1.01
N ILE A 79 5.57 4.19 0.46
CA ILE A 79 4.97 3.51 -0.68
C ILE A 79 3.96 2.50 -0.15
N ARG A 80 2.68 2.74 -0.41
CA ARG A 80 1.59 1.81 -0.08
C ARG A 80 1.44 0.81 -1.20
N LEU A 81 1.41 -0.46 -0.83
CA LEU A 81 1.31 -1.60 -1.71
C LEU A 81 0.02 -2.36 -1.46
N LYS A 82 -0.36 -3.14 -2.47
CA LYS A 82 -1.41 -4.15 -2.40
C LYS A 82 -0.84 -5.48 -2.92
N PRO A 83 -1.10 -6.63 -2.29
CA PRO A 83 -0.78 -7.93 -2.87
C PRO A 83 -1.47 -8.11 -4.24
N ALA A 84 -0.72 -8.56 -5.25
CA ALA A 84 -1.29 -8.89 -6.55
C ALA A 84 -2.03 -10.24 -6.50
N ASP A 85 -1.52 -11.16 -5.67
CA ASP A 85 -2.15 -12.45 -5.41
C ASP A 85 -3.37 -12.28 -4.50
N SER A 86 -4.54 -12.68 -5.01
CA SER A 86 -5.82 -12.53 -4.32
C SER A 86 -5.92 -13.33 -3.04
N ARG A 87 -5.10 -14.39 -2.84
CA ARG A 87 -5.09 -15.15 -1.59
C ARG A 87 -4.61 -14.32 -0.39
N TYR A 88 -3.84 -13.26 -0.67
CA TYR A 88 -3.34 -12.33 0.34
C TYR A 88 -4.15 -11.04 0.40
N LEU A 89 -5.31 -11.00 -0.24
CA LEU A 89 -6.27 -9.92 -0.09
C LEU A 89 -7.38 -10.31 0.87
N ARG A 90 -7.94 -9.31 1.57
CA ARG A 90 -9.20 -9.46 2.28
C ARG A 90 -10.29 -10.05 1.38
N GLY A 91 -11.15 -10.90 1.96
CA GLY A 91 -12.17 -11.62 1.21
C GLY A 91 -13.24 -10.72 0.55
N ASP A 92 -13.51 -9.55 1.14
CA ASP A 92 -14.44 -8.53 0.67
C ASP A 92 -13.73 -7.38 -0.05
N PHE A 93 -12.58 -7.63 -0.70
CA PHE A 93 -11.76 -6.58 -1.30
C PHE A 93 -12.52 -5.72 -2.31
N ALA A 94 -13.39 -6.34 -3.13
CA ALA A 94 -14.20 -5.60 -4.11
C ALA A 94 -15.13 -4.57 -3.43
N ASP A 95 -15.86 -5.01 -2.40
CA ASP A 95 -16.77 -4.15 -1.62
C ASP A 95 -16.00 -3.07 -0.85
N TYR A 96 -14.83 -3.43 -0.29
CA TYR A 96 -13.94 -2.47 0.36
C TYR A 96 -13.51 -1.37 -0.61
N VAL A 97 -13.11 -1.72 -1.84
CA VAL A 97 -12.73 -0.74 -2.85
C VAL A 97 -13.94 0.12 -3.24
N GLU A 98 -15.11 -0.45 -3.48
CA GLU A 98 -16.30 0.30 -3.82
C GLU A 98 -16.67 1.32 -2.72
N ARG A 99 -16.53 0.93 -1.45
CA ARG A 99 -16.86 1.78 -0.30
C ARG A 99 -15.85 2.88 -0.03
N PHE A 100 -14.56 2.54 -0.02
CA PHE A 100 -13.49 3.45 0.44
C PHE A 100 -12.75 4.15 -0.71
N ARG A 101 -12.89 3.62 -1.93
CA ARG A 101 -12.37 4.19 -3.17
C ARG A 101 -13.39 4.00 -4.31
N PRO A 102 -14.62 4.53 -4.18
CA PRO A 102 -15.65 4.39 -5.21
C PRO A 102 -15.11 4.86 -6.58
N GLY A 103 -15.27 4.03 -7.60
CA GLY A 103 -14.80 4.34 -8.96
C GLY A 103 -13.30 4.13 -9.22
N TRP A 104 -12.62 3.29 -8.43
CA TRP A 104 -11.16 3.07 -8.50
C TRP A 104 -10.50 2.62 -9.85
N PRO A 105 -11.13 2.12 -10.93
CA PRO A 105 -10.36 1.66 -12.09
C PRO A 105 -10.26 2.70 -13.21
N SER A 106 -9.14 3.44 -13.31
CA SER A 106 -8.62 4.06 -14.56
C SER A 106 -7.25 4.77 -14.45
N ASP A 107 -6.73 4.99 -13.24
CA ASP A 107 -5.39 5.58 -13.06
C ASP A 107 -4.24 4.56 -13.10
N VAL A 108 -4.51 3.28 -13.43
CA VAL A 108 -3.46 2.28 -13.69
C VAL A 108 -2.53 2.79 -14.79
N GLY A 109 -1.23 2.80 -14.52
CA GLY A 109 -0.22 3.36 -15.40
C GLY A 109 -0.08 4.89 -15.34
N ARG A 110 -0.88 5.61 -14.53
CA ARG A 110 -0.69 7.05 -14.28
C ARG A 110 0.33 7.31 -13.17
N PRO A 111 1.07 8.44 -13.21
CA PRO A 111 1.96 8.85 -12.12
C PRO A 111 1.25 8.90 -10.78
N VAL A 112 1.92 8.39 -9.73
CA VAL A 112 1.36 8.42 -8.38
C VAL A 112 1.20 9.86 -7.88
N ARG A 113 -0.04 10.26 -7.61
CA ARG A 113 -0.39 11.59 -7.08
C ARG A 113 -0.46 11.56 -5.56
N ASP A 114 -0.35 12.75 -4.95
CA ASP A 114 -0.54 12.87 -3.50
C ASP A 114 -2.01 12.58 -3.26
N PRO A 115 -2.36 11.68 -2.35
CA PRO A 115 -3.63 11.81 -1.69
C PRO A 115 -3.51 13.11 -0.90
N GLY A 116 -4.00 14.22 -1.45
CA GLY A 116 -4.19 15.45 -0.69
C GLY A 116 -4.96 15.13 0.61
N PRO A 117 -4.97 16.04 1.61
CA PRO A 117 -5.68 15.80 2.84
C PRO A 117 -7.11 15.33 2.54
N GLN A 118 -7.47 14.13 3.01
CA GLN A 118 -8.80 13.58 2.80
C GLN A 118 -9.82 14.55 3.41
N PRO A 119 -10.80 15.08 2.64
CA PRO A 119 -11.86 15.88 3.21
C PRO A 119 -12.79 14.93 3.98
N GLY A 120 -12.55 14.75 5.28
CA GLY A 120 -13.38 13.82 6.05
C GLY A 120 -12.99 13.51 7.49
N ALA A 121 -11.82 13.92 7.99
CA ALA A 121 -11.58 13.91 9.43
C ALA A 121 -11.97 15.27 10.02
N MET A 122 -13.27 15.51 10.18
CA MET A 122 -13.76 16.62 10.99
C MET A 122 -13.29 16.38 12.43
N PRO A 123 -12.49 17.27 13.05
CA PRO A 123 -12.19 17.14 14.46
C PRO A 123 -13.48 17.45 15.22
N ASP A 124 -13.96 16.46 15.97
CA ASP A 124 -15.08 16.60 16.89
C ASP A 124 -14.70 17.71 17.90
N ARG A 125 -15.24 18.91 17.69
CA ARG A 125 -15.06 20.05 18.60
C ARG A 125 -16.00 19.82 19.77
N ARG A 126 -15.42 19.52 20.94
CA ARG A 126 -16.04 19.86 22.22
C ARG A 126 -15.76 21.32 22.56
#